data_AF-A0A1G9CBN4-F1
#
_entry.id   AF-A0A1G9CBN4-F1
#
_cell.length_a   1.000
_cell.length_b   1.000
_cell.length_c   1.000
_cell.angle_alpha   90.00
_cell.angle_beta   90.00
_cell.angle_gamma   90.00
#
_symmetry.space_group_name_H-M   'P 1'
#
loop_
_entity.id
_entity.type
_entity.pdbx_description
1 polymer ?
#
loop_
_entity_poly.entity_id
_entity_poly.type
_entity_poly.pdbx_seq_one_letter_code
_entity_poly.pdbx_strand_id
1 'polypeptide(L)'
;MKELYFDDTQWAIRYLGVDTRKWLPGRRVLLSPSSFTKIDPDNQTVHVSNDKETVRNSPSLEEASSMTPSYEVALTRYYGWTPYWTGGLLWGRQDVPLVGTVDEKLPDRPEDESADLADEITHNLREIDELKESFTVHASDGKIGKIDDVVIDDNNWKLRYLVVETGQDYRWKYVLLSPDWTQSVDWVDNNIYLDVTLEVVRTGPGIQEKGDISRQYEQELHTAYGKASYWNY
;
A
#
# COMPACT_ATOMS: atom_id res chain seq x y z
N MET A 1 -2.80 4.37 -13.75
CA MET A 1 -3.24 4.07 -12.37
C MET A 1 -3.39 5.40 -11.67
N LYS A 2 -4.51 5.63 -10.97
CA LYS A 2 -4.77 6.94 -10.39
C LYS A 2 -4.78 6.97 -8.88
N GLU A 3 -5.13 5.85 -8.26
CA GLU A 3 -5.40 5.78 -6.82
C GLU A 3 -4.81 4.46 -6.33
N LEU A 4 -4.07 4.49 -5.24
CA LEU A 4 -3.51 3.32 -4.57
C LEU A 4 -3.96 3.37 -3.11
N TYR A 5 -4.57 2.30 -2.64
CA TYR A 5 -5.06 2.18 -1.27
C TYR A 5 -4.22 1.17 -0.51
N PHE A 6 -3.76 1.54 0.68
CA PHE A 6 -3.04 0.66 1.59
C PHE A 6 -3.73 0.56 2.94
N ASP A 7 -3.53 -0.55 3.65
CA ASP A 7 -4.01 -0.69 5.03
C ASP A 7 -3.01 -0.07 6.02
N ASP A 8 -3.54 0.67 6.99
CA ASP A 8 -2.77 1.53 7.90
C ASP A 8 -2.03 0.80 9.04
N THR A 9 -2.06 -0.54 9.07
CA THR A 9 -1.34 -1.33 10.08
C THR A 9 -0.24 -2.18 9.48
N GLN A 10 -0.49 -2.86 8.36
CA GLN A 10 0.47 -3.73 7.68
C GLN A 10 1.19 -3.02 6.52
N TRP A 11 0.76 -1.81 6.15
CA TRP A 11 1.29 -1.05 5.02
C TRP A 11 1.18 -1.81 3.69
N ALA A 12 0.23 -2.74 3.58
CA ALA A 12 0.02 -3.51 2.36
C ALA A 12 -0.92 -2.76 1.43
N ILE A 13 -0.62 -2.77 0.14
CA ILE A 13 -1.47 -2.20 -0.90
C ILE A 13 -2.66 -3.12 -1.08
N ARG A 14 -3.87 -2.68 -0.79
CA ARG A 14 -5.07 -3.53 -0.84
C ARG A 14 -5.89 -3.35 -2.10
N TYR A 15 -5.89 -2.13 -2.65
CA TYR A 15 -6.68 -1.82 -3.83
C TYR A 15 -5.97 -0.81 -4.73
N LEU A 16 -6.28 -0.91 -6.01
CA LEU A 16 -5.74 -0.11 -7.09
C LEU A 16 -6.88 0.45 -7.93
N GLY A 17 -6.89 1.76 -8.11
CA GLY A 17 -7.81 2.49 -8.97
C GLY A 17 -7.45 2.33 -10.45
N VAL A 18 -8.36 1.72 -11.22
CA VAL A 18 -8.21 1.49 -12.65
C VAL A 18 -8.86 2.64 -13.43
N ASP A 19 -8.14 3.22 -14.40
CA ASP A 19 -8.68 4.27 -15.25
C ASP A 19 -9.61 3.68 -16.31
N THR A 20 -10.91 3.67 -16.01
CA THR A 20 -11.95 3.20 -16.92
C THR A 20 -12.65 4.32 -17.68
N ARG A 21 -12.22 5.59 -17.55
CA ARG A 21 -12.96 6.76 -18.07
C ARG A 21 -13.30 6.69 -19.56
N LYS A 22 -12.48 6.01 -20.36
CA LYS A 22 -12.70 5.84 -21.82
C LYS A 22 -13.89 4.93 -22.16
N TRP A 23 -14.34 4.07 -21.24
CA TRP A 23 -15.37 3.06 -21.53
C TRP A 23 -16.38 2.83 -20.40
N LEU A 24 -16.11 3.35 -19.19
CA LEU A 24 -17.02 3.52 -18.04
C LEU A 24 -16.77 4.91 -17.41
N PRO A 25 -17.26 5.99 -18.05
CA PRO A 25 -17.08 7.33 -17.51
C PRO A 25 -17.81 7.50 -16.17
N GLY A 26 -17.20 8.22 -15.23
CA GLY A 26 -17.78 8.56 -13.92
C GLY A 26 -17.84 7.43 -12.90
N ARG A 27 -17.35 6.22 -13.23
CA ARG A 27 -17.22 5.13 -12.25
C ARG A 27 -15.76 4.98 -11.81
N ARG A 28 -15.54 4.93 -10.50
CA ARG A 28 -14.28 4.49 -9.91
C ARG A 28 -14.30 2.99 -9.74
N VAL A 29 -13.31 2.34 -10.32
CA VAL A 29 -13.13 0.88 -10.27
C VAL A 29 -11.89 0.59 -9.47
N LEU A 30 -12.06 -0.23 -8.42
CA LEU A 30 -10.99 -0.66 -7.54
C LEU A 30 -10.79 -2.17 -7.71
N LEU A 31 -9.55 -2.56 -7.92
CA LEU A 31 -9.15 -3.96 -8.03
C LEU A 31 -8.09 -4.29 -6.97
N SER A 32 -8.20 -5.46 -6.37
CA SER A 32 -7.16 -6.01 -5.50
C SER A 32 -5.91 -6.36 -6.31
N PRO A 33 -4.70 -6.27 -5.73
CA PRO A 33 -3.49 -6.92 -6.22
C PRO A 33 -3.66 -8.30 -6.86
N SER A 34 -4.55 -9.13 -6.30
CA SER A 34 -4.85 -10.48 -6.82
C SER A 34 -5.47 -10.48 -8.23
N SER A 35 -5.98 -9.35 -8.71
CA SER A 35 -6.50 -9.21 -10.07
C SER A 35 -5.42 -8.92 -11.11
N PHE A 36 -4.20 -8.54 -10.71
CA PHE A 36 -3.16 -8.13 -11.66
C PHE A 36 -2.23 -9.30 -12.00
N THR A 37 -2.16 -9.63 -13.29
CA THR A 37 -1.36 -10.75 -13.80
C THR A 37 0.03 -10.33 -14.27
N LYS A 38 0.18 -9.07 -14.68
CA LYS A 38 1.46 -8.48 -15.08
C LYS A 38 1.42 -6.96 -14.90
N ILE A 39 2.47 -6.40 -14.31
CA ILE A 39 2.75 -4.96 -14.32
C ILE A 39 3.86 -4.72 -15.34
N ASP A 40 3.67 -3.73 -16.21
CA ASP A 40 4.65 -3.33 -17.22
C ASP A 40 4.96 -1.84 -17.02
N PRO A 41 5.99 -1.52 -16.20
CA PRO A 41 6.35 -0.15 -15.86
C PRO A 41 6.79 0.67 -17.08
N ASP A 42 7.55 0.05 -17.98
CA ASP A 42 8.09 0.69 -19.20
C ASP A 42 6.96 1.22 -20.10
N ASN A 43 5.90 0.43 -20.27
CA ASN A 43 4.74 0.82 -21.07
C ASN A 43 3.62 1.47 -20.24
N GLN A 44 3.81 1.60 -18.92
CA GLN A 44 2.80 2.10 -17.98
C GLN A 44 1.46 1.35 -18.09
N THR A 45 1.53 0.04 -18.31
CA THR A 45 0.34 -0.81 -18.49
C THR A 45 0.26 -1.86 -17.39
N VAL A 46 -0.96 -2.23 -17.02
CA VAL A 46 -1.20 -3.33 -16.09
C VAL A 46 -2.21 -4.27 -16.71
N HIS A 47 -1.90 -5.56 -16.69
CA HIS A 47 -2.77 -6.62 -17.15
C HIS A 47 -3.61 -7.15 -16.00
N VAL A 48 -4.91 -7.26 -16.22
CA VAL A 48 -5.87 -7.78 -15.24
C VAL A 48 -6.43 -9.11 -15.73
N SER A 49 -6.78 -10.01 -14.79
CA SER A 49 -7.42 -11.30 -15.09
C SER A 49 -8.90 -11.17 -15.44
N ASN A 50 -9.57 -10.11 -14.95
CA ASN A 50 -11.00 -9.89 -15.15
C ASN A 50 -11.31 -9.29 -16.53
N ASP A 51 -12.41 -9.73 -17.16
CA ASP A 51 -12.90 -9.14 -18.41
C ASP A 51 -13.63 -7.80 -18.16
N LYS A 52 -13.88 -7.06 -19.26
CA LYS A 52 -14.55 -5.74 -19.19
C LYS A 52 -15.96 -5.81 -18.63
N GLU A 53 -16.67 -6.92 -18.82
CA GLU A 53 -18.05 -7.06 -18.34
C GLU A 53 -18.09 -7.25 -16.82
N THR A 54 -17.21 -8.10 -16.31
CA THR A 54 -16.96 -8.30 -14.88
C THR A 54 -16.56 -6.99 -14.22
N VAL A 55 -15.64 -6.22 -14.80
CA VAL A 55 -15.26 -4.91 -14.27
C VAL A 55 -16.42 -3.91 -14.34
N ARG A 56 -17.23 -3.94 -15.40
CA ARG A 56 -18.40 -3.05 -15.53
C ARG A 56 -19.45 -3.30 -14.46
N ASN A 57 -19.65 -4.55 -14.07
CA ASN A 57 -20.71 -4.94 -13.15
C ASN A 57 -20.28 -4.92 -11.67
N SER A 58 -19.02 -4.53 -11.37
CA SER A 58 -18.54 -4.47 -9.99
C SER A 58 -19.24 -3.39 -9.17
N PRO A 59 -19.24 -3.53 -7.83
CA PRO A 59 -19.50 -2.42 -6.92
C PRO A 59 -18.66 -1.21 -7.34
N SER A 60 -19.27 -0.01 -7.29
CA SER A 60 -18.58 1.24 -7.61
C SER A 60 -18.57 2.16 -6.41
N LEU A 61 -17.43 2.79 -6.17
CA LEU A 61 -17.30 3.90 -5.24
C LEU A 61 -17.79 5.16 -5.96
N GLU A 62 -18.75 5.89 -5.39
CA GLU A 62 -19.10 7.21 -5.89
C GLU A 62 -17.90 8.15 -5.73
N GLU A 63 -17.71 9.12 -6.64
CA GLU A 63 -16.49 9.95 -6.69
C GLU A 63 -16.23 10.78 -5.42
N ALA A 64 -17.24 10.96 -4.55
CA ALA A 64 -17.12 11.69 -3.28
C ALA A 64 -17.13 10.76 -2.04
N SER A 65 -17.24 9.45 -2.22
CA SER A 65 -17.34 8.50 -1.13
C SER A 65 -15.97 7.99 -0.68
N SER A 66 -15.77 7.94 0.62
CA SER A 66 -14.64 7.23 1.23
C SER A 66 -14.83 5.72 1.09
N MET A 67 -13.73 4.99 1.02
CA MET A 67 -13.73 3.54 1.14
C MET A 67 -14.27 3.13 2.53
N THR A 68 -15.26 2.24 2.57
CA THR A 68 -15.84 1.73 3.83
C THR A 68 -15.58 0.22 3.97
N PRO A 69 -15.51 -0.32 5.20
CA PRO A 69 -15.43 -1.76 5.44
C PRO A 69 -16.53 -2.56 4.71
N SER A 70 -17.77 -2.04 4.70
CA SER A 70 -18.88 -2.65 3.97
C SER A 70 -18.67 -2.71 2.46
N TYR A 71 -18.03 -1.69 1.88
CA TYR A 71 -17.71 -1.66 0.46
C TYR A 71 -16.57 -2.64 0.12
N GLU A 72 -15.58 -2.81 1.00
CA GLU A 72 -14.55 -3.85 0.85
C GLU A 72 -15.13 -5.27 0.88
N VAL A 73 -16.06 -5.55 1.79
CA VAL A 73 -16.79 -6.82 1.85
C VAL A 73 -17.57 -7.04 0.55
N ALA A 74 -18.23 -6.00 0.03
CA ALA A 74 -18.96 -6.10 -1.24
C ALA A 74 -18.03 -6.40 -2.43
N LEU A 75 -16.88 -5.74 -2.53
CA LEU A 75 -15.88 -6.04 -3.57
C LEU A 75 -15.34 -7.46 -3.45
N THR A 76 -14.98 -7.87 -2.25
CA THR A 76 -14.42 -9.20 -1.95
C THR A 76 -15.41 -10.31 -2.31
N ARG A 77 -16.69 -10.15 -1.95
CA ARG A 77 -17.77 -11.07 -2.35
C ARG A 77 -17.97 -11.10 -3.86
N TYR A 78 -18.02 -9.92 -4.50
CA TYR A 78 -18.28 -9.80 -5.94
C TYR A 78 -17.20 -10.49 -6.78
N TYR A 79 -15.93 -10.23 -6.47
CA TYR A 79 -14.80 -10.81 -7.20
C TYR A 79 -14.41 -12.22 -6.71
N GLY A 80 -14.96 -12.69 -5.60
CA GLY A 80 -14.61 -13.97 -4.99
C GLY A 80 -13.16 -14.00 -4.47
N TRP A 81 -12.68 -12.88 -3.93
CA TRP A 81 -11.35 -12.82 -3.32
C TRP A 81 -11.35 -13.48 -1.93
N THR A 82 -10.20 -14.02 -1.54
CA THR A 82 -9.97 -14.40 -0.15
C THR A 82 -9.83 -13.13 0.69
N PRO A 83 -10.64 -12.95 1.76
CA PRO A 83 -10.54 -11.77 2.61
C PRO A 83 -9.17 -11.70 3.31
N TYR A 84 -8.37 -10.69 3.03
CA TYR A 84 -7.02 -10.58 3.60
C TYR A 84 -7.02 -10.28 5.11
N TRP A 85 -8.11 -9.70 5.62
CA TRP A 85 -8.29 -9.41 7.04
C TRP A 85 -8.64 -10.66 7.87
N THR A 86 -8.87 -11.81 7.22
CA THR A 86 -9.06 -13.08 7.90
C THR A 86 -7.72 -13.83 8.03
N GLY A 87 -7.30 -14.16 9.26
CA GLY A 87 -6.18 -15.08 9.50
C GLY A 87 -4.79 -14.47 9.77
N GLY A 88 -4.67 -13.15 9.98
CA GLY A 88 -3.50 -12.52 10.60
C GLY A 88 -2.18 -12.54 9.80
N LEU A 89 -2.23 -12.88 8.50
CA LEU A 89 -1.09 -12.85 7.57
C LEU A 89 -1.29 -11.76 6.52
N LEU A 90 -0.23 -11.32 5.83
CA LEU A 90 -0.28 -10.17 4.91
C LEU A 90 -1.29 -10.39 3.79
N TRP A 91 -1.39 -11.61 3.25
CA TRP A 91 -2.34 -12.02 2.20
C TRP A 91 -2.88 -13.44 2.41
N GLY A 92 -2.92 -13.93 3.66
CA GLY A 92 -3.09 -15.35 3.95
C GLY A 92 -1.75 -16.12 3.90
N ARG A 93 -1.78 -17.45 3.70
CA ARG A 93 -0.67 -18.39 3.97
C ARG A 93 0.71 -18.07 3.36
N GLN A 94 0.83 -17.20 2.35
CA GLN A 94 2.08 -16.94 1.64
C GLN A 94 2.51 -15.46 1.59
N ASP A 95 1.84 -14.55 2.31
CA ASP A 95 2.13 -13.09 2.31
C ASP A 95 2.24 -12.45 0.91
N VAL A 96 1.69 -13.10 -0.12
CA VAL A 96 1.54 -12.61 -1.49
C VAL A 96 0.08 -12.80 -1.91
N PRO A 97 -0.49 -11.89 -2.71
CA PRO A 97 -1.86 -12.05 -3.17
C PRO A 97 -1.97 -13.26 -4.10
N LEU A 98 -2.92 -14.15 -3.81
CA LEU A 98 -3.23 -15.28 -4.69
C LEU A 98 -3.91 -14.76 -5.95
N VAL A 99 -3.20 -14.82 -7.08
CA VAL A 99 -3.73 -14.36 -8.38
C VAL A 99 -4.73 -15.38 -8.92
N GLY A 100 -5.95 -14.92 -9.19
CA GLY A 100 -7.05 -15.73 -9.69
C GLY A 100 -8.26 -15.75 -8.76
N THR A 101 -9.36 -16.35 -9.23
CA THR A 101 -10.53 -16.62 -8.40
C THR A 101 -10.27 -17.90 -7.62
N VAL A 102 -10.39 -17.87 -6.29
CA VAL A 102 -10.65 -19.12 -5.57
C VAL A 102 -12.01 -19.62 -6.04
N ASP A 103 -12.06 -20.80 -6.65
CA ASP A 103 -13.31 -21.43 -7.11
C ASP A 103 -14.23 -21.80 -5.91
N GLU A 104 -13.73 -21.63 -4.70
CA GLU A 104 -14.54 -21.45 -3.50
C GLU A 104 -15.20 -20.07 -3.57
N LYS A 105 -16.36 -19.99 -4.25
CA LYS A 105 -17.36 -18.99 -3.89
C LYS A 105 -17.44 -18.97 -2.37
N LEU A 106 -17.17 -17.81 -1.76
CA LEU A 106 -17.61 -17.57 -0.39
C LEU A 106 -19.05 -18.09 -0.33
N PRO A 107 -19.38 -18.97 0.64
CA PRO A 107 -20.74 -19.47 0.75
C PRO A 107 -21.70 -18.29 0.67
N ASP A 108 -22.82 -18.47 -0.02
CA ASP A 108 -23.82 -17.41 -0.23
C ASP A 108 -24.37 -17.01 1.15
N ARG A 109 -23.67 -16.09 1.80
CA ARG A 109 -23.91 -15.65 3.18
C ARG A 109 -24.88 -14.49 3.13
N PRO A 110 -25.96 -14.51 3.92
CA PRO A 110 -26.97 -13.46 3.90
C PRO A 110 -26.34 -12.07 4.11
N GLU A 111 -27.01 -11.03 3.60
CA GLU A 111 -26.55 -9.64 3.72
C GLU A 111 -26.31 -9.23 5.17
N ASP A 112 -27.06 -9.79 6.12
CA ASP A 112 -26.89 -9.52 7.56
C ASP A 112 -25.48 -9.93 8.07
N GLU A 113 -24.88 -11.00 7.53
CA GLU A 113 -23.50 -11.42 7.90
C GLU A 113 -22.42 -10.53 7.25
N SER A 114 -22.76 -9.62 6.34
CA SER A 114 -21.80 -8.66 5.77
C SER A 114 -21.44 -7.56 6.76
N ALA A 115 -22.37 -7.19 7.64
CA ALA A 115 -22.11 -6.28 8.75
C ALA A 115 -21.12 -6.91 9.74
N ASP A 116 -21.35 -8.17 10.11
CA ASP A 116 -20.45 -8.92 11.00
C ASP A 116 -19.02 -9.05 10.42
N LEU A 117 -18.89 -9.29 9.10
CA LEU A 117 -17.59 -9.33 8.43
C LEU A 117 -16.91 -7.96 8.31
N ALA A 118 -17.70 -6.89 8.18
CA ALA A 118 -17.19 -5.53 8.17
C ALA A 118 -16.64 -5.14 9.54
N ASP A 119 -17.25 -5.63 10.62
CA ASP A 119 -16.77 -5.44 12.00
C ASP A 119 -15.43 -6.17 12.28
N GLU A 120 -15.09 -7.21 11.49
CA GLU A 120 -13.77 -7.85 11.55
C GLU A 120 -12.64 -7.01 10.95
N ILE A 121 -12.96 -5.99 10.13
CA ILE A 121 -11.97 -5.10 9.53
C ILE A 121 -11.54 -4.08 10.59
N THR A 122 -10.41 -4.34 11.25
CA THR A 122 -9.86 -3.47 12.30
C THR A 122 -8.89 -2.41 11.78
N HIS A 123 -8.74 -2.29 10.48
CA HIS A 123 -7.76 -1.43 9.80
C HIS A 123 -8.50 -0.34 9.03
N ASN A 124 -7.84 0.78 8.76
CA ASN A 124 -8.36 1.74 7.80
C ASN A 124 -7.60 1.62 6.49
N LEU A 125 -8.32 1.84 5.39
CA LEU A 125 -7.70 2.07 4.11
C LEU A 125 -7.41 3.55 3.90
N ARG A 126 -6.21 3.83 3.43
CA ARG A 126 -5.68 5.16 3.19
C ARG A 126 -5.20 5.26 1.76
N GLU A 127 -5.30 6.45 1.18
CA GLU A 127 -4.74 6.72 -0.15
C GLU A 127 -3.25 7.02 -0.04
N ILE A 128 -2.43 6.46 -0.93
CA ILE A 128 -0.99 6.75 -0.97
C ILE A 128 -0.72 8.25 -1.21
N ASP A 129 -1.57 8.91 -1.97
CA ASP A 129 -1.41 10.34 -2.26
C ASP A 129 -1.55 11.20 -0.99
N GLU A 130 -2.36 10.77 -0.01
CA GLU A 130 -2.45 11.40 1.32
C GLU A 130 -1.06 11.49 1.98
N LEU A 131 -0.28 10.41 1.94
CA LEU A 131 1.08 10.38 2.49
C LEU A 131 1.99 11.42 1.81
N LYS A 132 1.95 11.51 0.48
CA LYS A 132 2.83 12.41 -0.28
C LYS A 132 2.45 13.88 -0.13
N GLU A 133 1.17 14.18 0.07
CA GLU A 133 0.68 15.55 0.11
C GLU A 133 0.85 16.22 1.47
N SER A 134 0.60 15.49 2.57
CA SER A 134 0.49 16.09 3.90
C SER A 134 1.51 15.59 4.93
N PHE A 135 2.09 14.40 4.77
CA PHE A 135 2.82 13.77 5.87
C PHE A 135 4.24 14.29 6.07
N THR A 136 4.58 14.50 7.34
CA THR A 136 5.93 14.77 7.82
C THR A 136 6.48 13.54 8.54
N VAL A 137 7.72 13.17 8.24
CA VAL A 137 8.41 12.04 8.88
C VAL A 137 9.38 12.56 9.94
N HIS A 138 9.34 11.91 11.09
CA HIS A 138 10.17 12.20 12.26
C HIS A 138 10.99 10.98 12.66
N ALA A 139 12.23 11.24 13.04
CA ALA A 139 13.04 10.37 13.86
C ALA A 139 12.58 10.45 15.33
N SER A 140 13.10 9.57 16.18
CA SER A 140 12.82 9.58 17.62
C SER A 140 13.24 10.89 18.32
N ASP A 141 14.18 11.63 17.73
CA ASP A 141 14.79 12.85 18.26
C ASP A 141 14.56 14.09 17.39
N GLY A 142 13.66 14.02 16.39
CA GLY A 142 13.16 15.20 15.68
C GLY A 142 12.77 14.98 14.23
N LYS A 143 12.44 16.09 13.55
CA LYS A 143 11.94 16.08 12.17
C LYS A 143 13.03 15.69 11.15
N ILE A 144 12.69 14.77 10.25
CA ILE A 144 13.52 14.38 9.11
C ILE A 144 13.15 15.20 7.87
N GLY A 145 11.88 15.15 7.46
CA GLY A 145 11.47 15.68 6.15
C GLY A 145 10.01 15.41 5.81
N LYS A 146 9.66 15.59 4.53
CA LYS A 146 8.32 15.27 4.00
C LYS A 146 8.41 14.09 3.04
N ILE A 147 7.33 13.32 2.95
CA ILE A 147 7.25 12.22 1.98
C ILE A 147 7.10 12.83 0.59
N ASP A 148 8.02 12.53 -0.31
CA ASP A 148 8.00 12.96 -1.71
C ASP A 148 7.56 11.82 -2.64
N ASP A 149 7.79 10.57 -2.22
CA ASP A 149 7.35 9.39 -2.96
C ASP A 149 7.30 8.15 -2.07
N VAL A 150 6.90 7.03 -2.66
CA VAL A 150 6.92 5.72 -2.00
C VAL A 150 7.47 4.65 -2.93
N VAL A 151 8.03 3.60 -2.34
CA VAL A 151 8.48 2.39 -3.04
C VAL A 151 7.56 1.26 -2.65
N ILE A 152 7.00 0.59 -3.65
CA ILE A 152 6.11 -0.55 -3.48
C ILE A 152 6.83 -1.78 -4.00
N ASP A 153 6.84 -2.84 -3.21
CA ASP A 153 7.22 -4.17 -3.68
C ASP A 153 6.03 -4.80 -4.37
N ASP A 154 6.19 -5.08 -5.65
CA ASP A 154 5.16 -5.64 -6.54
C ASP A 154 4.96 -7.15 -6.36
N ASN A 155 5.82 -7.83 -5.60
CA ASN A 155 5.64 -9.26 -5.28
C ASN A 155 4.70 -9.41 -4.09
N ASN A 156 5.02 -8.75 -2.97
CA ASN A 156 4.20 -8.82 -1.75
C ASN A 156 3.12 -7.74 -1.66
N TRP A 157 3.11 -6.77 -2.59
CA TRP A 157 2.22 -5.62 -2.58
C TRP A 157 2.27 -4.88 -1.26
N LYS A 158 3.49 -4.50 -0.85
CA LYS A 158 3.73 -3.78 0.40
C LYS A 158 4.47 -2.47 0.13
N LEU A 159 4.08 -1.42 0.83
CA LEU A 159 4.81 -0.16 0.88
C LEU A 159 6.14 -0.41 1.60
N ARG A 160 7.24 -0.52 0.86
CA ARG A 160 8.55 -0.90 1.42
C ARG A 160 9.31 0.27 1.98
N TYR A 161 9.30 1.38 1.26
CA TYR A 161 10.04 2.57 1.66
C TYR A 161 9.21 3.84 1.41
N LEU A 162 9.24 4.73 2.39
CA LEU A 162 8.92 6.14 2.22
C LEU A 162 10.16 6.80 1.61
N VAL A 163 10.00 7.51 0.50
CA VAL A 163 11.03 8.38 -0.07
C VAL A 163 10.84 9.75 0.55
N VAL A 164 11.70 10.10 1.51
CA VAL A 164 11.55 11.33 2.29
C VAL A 164 12.54 12.37 1.77
N GLU A 165 12.03 13.51 1.31
CA GLU A 165 12.85 14.67 0.96
C GLU A 165 13.37 15.34 2.24
N THR A 166 14.69 15.47 2.32
CA THR A 166 15.38 16.01 3.49
C THR A 166 15.74 17.49 3.30
N GLY A 167 15.97 18.18 4.42
CA GLY A 167 16.39 19.59 4.41
C GLY A 167 17.83 19.81 3.93
N GLN A 168 18.23 21.08 3.83
CA GLN A 168 19.55 21.50 3.32
C GLN A 168 20.75 20.99 4.15
N ASP A 169 20.54 20.66 5.43
CA ASP A 169 21.60 20.20 6.33
C ASP A 169 21.92 18.69 6.19
N TYR A 170 21.36 18.01 5.17
CA TYR A 170 21.57 16.61 4.89
C TYR A 170 22.49 16.42 3.68
N ARG A 171 23.29 15.34 3.71
CA ARG A 171 24.16 14.96 2.57
C ARG A 171 23.34 14.57 1.33
N TRP A 172 22.23 13.89 1.53
CA TRP A 172 21.38 13.33 0.49
C TRP A 172 20.15 14.22 0.29
N LYS A 173 19.60 14.25 -0.93
CA LYS A 173 18.33 14.93 -1.18
C LYS A 173 17.16 14.12 -0.63
N TYR A 174 17.25 12.80 -0.77
CA TYR A 174 16.24 11.86 -0.29
C TYR A 174 16.85 10.78 0.58
N VAL A 175 16.07 10.32 1.56
CA VAL A 175 16.38 9.12 2.35
C VAL A 175 15.24 8.12 2.21
N LEU A 176 15.57 6.84 2.21
CA LEU A 176 14.59 5.75 2.18
C LEU A 176 14.38 5.23 3.59
N LEU A 177 13.13 5.26 4.05
CA LEU A 177 12.78 4.84 5.40
C LEU A 177 11.65 3.83 5.35
N SER A 178 11.81 2.68 5.99
CA SER A 178 10.78 1.66 5.94
C SER A 178 9.62 1.98 6.90
N PRO A 179 8.36 1.87 6.47
CA PRO A 179 7.20 2.00 7.37
C PRO A 179 7.19 0.94 8.47
N ASP A 180 7.86 -0.20 8.26
CA ASP A 180 8.04 -1.24 9.29
C ASP A 180 8.87 -0.75 10.49
N TRP A 181 9.52 0.42 10.38
CA TRP A 181 10.25 1.05 11.49
C TRP A 181 9.38 2.01 12.30
N THR A 182 8.09 2.11 12.00
CA THR A 182 7.15 3.04 12.64
C THR A 182 6.92 2.68 14.10
N GLN A 183 7.06 3.68 14.97
CA GLN A 183 6.65 3.61 16.38
C GLN A 183 5.21 4.07 16.55
N SER A 184 4.82 5.14 15.86
CA SER A 184 3.47 5.67 15.88
C SER A 184 3.16 6.51 14.64
N VAL A 185 1.86 6.62 14.33
CA VAL A 185 1.34 7.50 13.30
C VAL A 185 0.27 8.39 13.91
N ASP A 186 0.40 9.69 13.71
CA ASP A 186 -0.65 10.67 13.97
C ASP A 186 -1.33 11.01 12.64
N TRP A 187 -2.48 10.38 12.40
CA TRP A 187 -3.27 10.57 11.18
C TRP A 187 -4.01 11.91 11.16
N VAL A 188 -4.19 12.58 12.31
CA VAL A 188 -4.88 13.87 12.37
C VAL A 188 -3.92 14.99 11.99
N ASP A 189 -2.72 14.97 12.57
CA ASP A 189 -1.69 15.97 12.32
C ASP A 189 -0.72 15.59 11.19
N ASN A 190 -0.94 14.44 10.53
CA ASN A 190 -0.14 13.91 9.43
C ASN A 190 1.35 13.73 9.78
N ASN A 191 1.64 13.03 10.88
CA ASN A 191 3.01 12.74 11.32
C ASN A 191 3.27 11.24 11.44
N ILE A 192 4.40 10.77 10.91
CA ILE A 192 4.92 9.41 11.13
C ILE A 192 6.19 9.51 11.96
N TYR A 193 6.25 8.74 13.05
CA TYR A 193 7.41 8.67 13.94
C TYR A 193 8.09 7.32 13.77
N LEU A 194 9.37 7.33 13.40
CA LEU A 194 10.16 6.13 13.14
C LEU A 194 11.19 5.89 14.24
N ASP A 195 11.46 4.62 14.51
CA ASP A 195 12.48 4.15 15.45
C ASP A 195 13.90 4.28 14.89
N VAL A 196 14.31 5.51 14.56
CA VAL A 196 15.63 5.87 14.05
C VAL A 196 16.01 7.24 14.61
N THR A 197 17.32 7.57 14.68
CA THR A 197 17.77 8.90 15.12
C THR A 197 18.14 9.79 13.93
N LEU A 198 18.10 11.11 14.11
CA LEU A 198 18.54 12.08 13.12
C LEU A 198 20.01 11.90 12.74
N GLU A 199 20.86 11.51 13.69
CA GLU A 199 22.28 11.22 13.43
C GLU A 199 22.45 10.07 12.42
N VAL A 200 21.72 8.97 12.63
CA VAL A 200 21.74 7.82 11.71
C VAL A 200 21.21 8.22 10.34
N VAL A 201 20.12 9.00 10.27
CA VAL A 201 19.55 9.45 8.99
C VAL A 201 20.51 10.39 8.24
N ARG A 202 21.23 11.27 8.95
CA ARG A 202 22.19 12.21 8.34
C ARG A 202 23.45 11.54 7.80
N THR A 203 23.91 10.50 8.48
CA THR A 203 25.20 9.83 8.18
C THR A 203 25.02 8.56 7.35
N GLY A 204 23.84 7.95 7.40
CA GLY A 204 23.47 6.76 6.66
C GLY A 204 23.31 6.98 5.15
N PRO A 205 23.03 5.89 4.42
CA PRO A 205 22.80 5.95 2.99
C PRO A 205 21.49 6.67 2.66
N GLY A 206 21.54 7.44 1.57
CA GLY A 206 20.41 8.10 0.94
C GLY A 206 20.69 8.22 -0.55
N ILE A 207 19.80 8.88 -1.28
CA ILE A 207 19.89 9.04 -2.74
C ILE A 207 19.80 10.51 -3.14
N GLN A 208 20.50 10.88 -4.21
CA GLN A 208 20.40 12.23 -4.78
C GLN A 208 19.22 12.34 -5.75
N GLU A 209 18.99 11.29 -6.53
CA GLU A 209 17.93 11.19 -7.52
C GLU A 209 17.17 9.87 -7.33
N LYS A 210 15.88 9.88 -7.65
CA LYS A 210 15.04 8.69 -7.60
C LYS A 210 15.43 7.73 -8.73
N GLY A 211 15.36 6.44 -8.46
CA GLY A 211 15.64 5.39 -9.44
C GLY A 211 15.46 4.01 -8.83
N ASP A 212 15.90 2.99 -9.57
CA ASP A 212 15.80 1.60 -9.13
C ASP A 212 16.62 1.35 -7.86
N ILE A 213 16.03 0.57 -6.95
CA ILE A 213 16.64 0.21 -5.68
C ILE A 213 17.20 -1.20 -5.81
N SER A 214 18.53 -1.32 -5.71
CA SER A 214 19.19 -2.62 -5.77
C SER A 214 19.15 -3.33 -4.41
N ARG A 215 19.17 -4.67 -4.43
CA ARG A 215 19.29 -5.48 -3.21
C ARG A 215 20.55 -5.15 -2.39
N GLN A 216 21.64 -4.78 -3.06
CA GLN A 216 22.87 -4.34 -2.39
C GLN A 216 22.62 -3.04 -1.61
N TYR A 217 21.96 -2.05 -2.23
CA TYR A 217 21.63 -0.81 -1.55
C TYR A 217 20.69 -1.04 -0.36
N GLU A 218 19.67 -1.91 -0.49
CA GLU A 218 18.81 -2.24 0.65
C GLU A 218 19.60 -2.90 1.80
N GLN A 219 20.56 -3.78 1.49
CA GLN A 219 21.41 -4.39 2.52
C GLN A 219 22.25 -3.33 3.25
N GLU A 220 22.85 -2.40 2.50
CA GLU A 220 23.61 -1.27 3.07
C GLU A 220 22.71 -0.38 3.93
N LEU A 221 21.49 -0.08 3.46
CA LEU A 221 20.47 0.69 4.17
C LEU A 221 20.10 0.05 5.51
N HIS A 222 19.63 -1.20 5.50
CA HIS A 222 19.22 -1.89 6.71
C HIS A 222 20.36 -2.05 7.71
N THR A 223 21.58 -2.31 7.23
CA THR A 223 22.78 -2.43 8.07
C THR A 223 23.11 -1.09 8.75
N ALA A 224 23.17 0.00 7.97
CA ALA A 224 23.49 1.32 8.49
C ALA A 224 22.46 1.84 9.49
N TYR A 225 21.18 1.53 9.27
CA TYR A 225 20.08 1.93 10.14
C TYR A 225 19.86 0.97 11.33
N GLY A 226 20.61 -0.14 11.40
CA GLY A 226 20.48 -1.12 12.47
C GLY A 226 19.13 -1.84 12.48
N LYS A 227 18.52 -2.04 11.31
CA LYS A 227 17.18 -2.61 11.16
C LYS A 227 17.22 -3.98 10.50
N ALA A 228 16.35 -4.87 10.93
CA ALA A 228 16.22 -6.18 10.32
C ALA A 228 15.81 -6.06 8.85
N SER A 229 16.43 -6.86 7.99
CA SER A 229 16.05 -6.99 6.58
C SER A 229 14.75 -7.79 6.45
N TYR A 230 13.90 -7.43 5.50
CA TYR A 230 12.61 -8.11 5.28
C TYR A 230 12.73 -9.41 4.46
N TRP A 231 13.93 -9.75 3.97
CA TRP A 231 14.19 -10.93 3.10
C TRP A 231 14.94 -12.07 3.80
N ASN A 232 15.28 -11.92 5.08
CA ASN A 232 15.92 -12.96 5.88
C ASN A 232 14.90 -13.43 6.93
N TYR A 233 14.13 -14.47 6.59
CA TYR A 233 13.28 -15.21 7.53
C TYR A 233 14.00 -16.47 8.02
#